data_AF-A0AAX3PJD0-F1
#
_entry.id   AF-A0AAX3PJD0-F1
#
_cell.length_a   1.000
_cell.length_b   1.000
_cell.length_c   1.000
_cell.angle_alpha   90.00
_cell.angle_beta   90.00
_cell.angle_gamma   90.00
#
_symmetry.space_group_name_H-M   'P 1'
#
loop_
_entity.id
_entity.type
_entity.pdbx_description
1 polymer ?
#
loop_
_entity_poly.entity_id
_entity_poly.type
_entity_poly.pdbx_seq_one_letter_code
_entity_poly.pdbx_strand_id
1 'polypeptide(L)'
;MSSNVWTTTIMFDENYRVFGLSFPDTFDYVEFHKLKENSLEEKERRAKLLDARIEVTKKYHLAEKILPANAPTILYAHGFSKTVKLPSFFRTQEGFIILTEQCANVLKKFRLGESVLYPLSFFDIQFNELVNDQTYYFFNITELRSFFYPEYSTQDLTKYRNARYKDYQLFELYHADYADRAIAIKKEAVECDIDLWRDPELDNSIFMSDELKKALDEAQLSDAWQLFLCDLK
;
A
#
# COMPACT_ATOMS: atom_id res chain seq x y z
N MET A 1 -21.47 -1.90 19.78
CA MET A 1 -20.37 -1.71 18.81
C MET A 1 -20.68 -2.62 17.64
N SER A 2 -20.35 -2.20 16.42
CA SER A 2 -20.63 -2.98 15.22
C SER A 2 -19.58 -4.08 15.10
N SER A 3 -20.02 -5.30 14.83
CA SER A 3 -19.15 -6.49 14.78
C SER A 3 -18.68 -6.76 13.36
N ASN A 4 -18.29 -5.73 12.60
CA ASN A 4 -17.91 -5.88 11.20
C ASN A 4 -16.40 -5.67 11.03
N VAL A 5 -15.85 -6.32 10.01
CA VAL A 5 -14.49 -6.09 9.52
C VAL A 5 -14.58 -5.92 8.02
N TRP A 6 -13.80 -5.00 7.48
CA TRP A 6 -13.78 -4.67 6.06
C TRP A 6 -12.43 -5.04 5.46
N THR A 7 -12.43 -5.40 4.18
CA THR A 7 -11.22 -5.68 3.42
C THR A 7 -11.19 -4.93 2.10
N THR A 8 -9.99 -4.71 1.60
CA THR A 8 -9.70 -4.22 0.25
C THR A 8 -8.39 -4.83 -0.26
N THR A 9 -8.11 -4.65 -1.54
CA THR A 9 -6.83 -4.95 -2.16
C THR A 9 -6.23 -3.70 -2.79
N ILE A 10 -4.90 -3.58 -2.76
CA ILE A 10 -4.22 -2.51 -3.48
C ILE A 10 -4.26 -2.70 -5.01
N MET A 11 -4.75 -3.84 -5.50
CA MET A 11 -4.64 -4.25 -6.90
C MET A 11 -5.65 -3.61 -7.86
N PHE A 12 -6.61 -2.82 -7.37
CA PHE A 12 -7.56 -2.12 -8.23
C PHE A 12 -6.88 -1.12 -9.18
N ASP A 13 -7.25 -1.18 -10.45
CA ASP A 13 -6.61 -0.39 -11.52
C ASP A 13 -6.89 1.10 -11.38
N GLU A 14 -8.05 1.49 -10.82
CA GLU A 14 -8.42 2.88 -10.54
C GLU A 14 -7.42 3.57 -9.60
N ASN A 15 -6.73 2.78 -8.79
CA ASN A 15 -5.76 3.21 -7.79
C ASN A 15 -4.29 3.03 -8.22
N TYR A 16 -4.04 2.57 -9.44
CA TYR A 16 -2.67 2.43 -9.95
C TYR A 16 -2.10 3.76 -10.45
N ARG A 17 -0.92 4.17 -9.95
CA ARG A 17 -0.22 5.37 -10.43
C ARG A 17 1.23 5.06 -10.79
N VAL A 18 1.67 5.58 -11.93
CA VAL A 18 3.07 5.50 -12.39
C VAL A 18 3.87 6.61 -11.73
N PHE A 19 4.11 6.45 -10.44
CA PHE A 19 4.95 7.34 -9.64
C PHE A 19 6.11 6.58 -9.00
N GLY A 20 7.16 7.32 -8.62
CA GLY A 20 8.35 6.78 -7.99
C GLY A 20 8.65 7.38 -6.63
N LEU A 21 9.48 6.70 -5.86
CA LEU A 21 10.01 7.16 -4.56
C LEU A 21 11.52 6.91 -4.52
N SER A 22 12.28 7.87 -3.99
CA SER A 22 13.67 7.64 -3.58
C SER A 22 13.71 7.31 -2.09
N PHE A 23 14.46 6.28 -1.73
CA PHE A 23 14.69 5.86 -0.34
C PHE A 23 16.13 6.21 0.03
N PRO A 24 16.34 7.16 0.97
CA PRO A 24 17.66 7.58 1.40
C PRO A 24 18.61 6.42 1.70
N ASP A 25 19.86 6.56 1.27
CA ASP A 25 20.95 5.59 1.40
C ASP A 25 20.75 4.24 0.72
N THR A 26 19.60 4.00 0.08
CA THR A 26 19.29 2.71 -0.53
C THR A 26 19.00 2.82 -2.02
N PHE A 27 18.03 3.63 -2.44
CA PHE A 27 17.59 3.71 -3.82
C PHE A 27 17.28 5.15 -4.24
N ASP A 28 17.93 5.62 -5.31
CA ASP A 28 17.64 6.91 -5.94
C ASP A 28 16.87 6.72 -7.25
N TYR A 29 15.58 7.07 -7.22
CA TYR A 29 14.68 7.03 -8.37
C TYR A 29 15.09 8.02 -9.47
N VAL A 30 15.57 9.20 -9.10
CA VAL A 30 15.98 10.24 -10.07
C VAL A 30 17.22 9.81 -10.81
N GLU A 31 18.21 9.26 -10.10
CA GLU A 31 19.41 8.67 -10.73
C GLU A 31 19.01 7.54 -11.67
N PHE A 32 18.19 6.60 -11.19
CA PHE A 32 17.73 5.47 -11.99
C PHE A 32 17.07 5.90 -13.30
N HIS A 33 16.26 6.97 -13.29
CA HIS A 33 15.60 7.47 -14.50
C HIS A 33 16.51 8.28 -15.43
N LYS A 34 17.63 8.83 -14.94
CA LYS A 34 18.60 9.57 -15.75
C LYS A 34 19.56 8.68 -16.53
N LEU A 35 19.85 7.47 -16.04
CA LEU A 35 20.78 6.54 -16.68
C LEU A 35 20.24 6.05 -18.03
N LYS A 36 21.01 6.26 -19.10
CA LYS A 36 20.66 5.90 -20.49
C LYS A 36 21.24 4.56 -20.96
N GLU A 37 22.11 3.95 -20.16
CA GLU A 37 22.76 2.65 -20.45
C GLU A 37 23.63 2.67 -21.72
N ASN A 38 24.24 3.81 -22.02
CA ASN A 38 25.10 3.98 -23.20
C ASN A 38 26.51 3.42 -22.99
N SER A 39 26.93 3.23 -21.73
CA SER A 39 28.23 2.64 -21.36
C SER A 39 28.06 1.40 -20.47
N LEU A 40 29.11 0.59 -20.37
CA LEU A 40 29.14 -0.55 -19.44
C LEU A 40 28.97 -0.09 -17.99
N GLU A 41 29.63 1.01 -17.62
CA GLU A 41 29.55 1.60 -16.28
C GLU A 41 28.10 2.04 -15.95
N GLU A 42 27.40 2.69 -16.88
CA GLU A 42 26.00 3.08 -16.67
C GLU A 42 25.08 1.86 -16.51
N LYS A 43 25.32 0.78 -17.29
CA LYS A 43 24.57 -0.48 -17.17
C LYS A 43 24.78 -1.13 -15.81
N GLU A 44 26.04 -1.23 -15.36
CA GLU A 44 26.38 -1.78 -14.05
C GLU A 44 25.79 -0.94 -12.91
N ARG A 45 25.81 0.39 -13.05
CA ARG A 45 25.19 1.29 -12.07
C ARG A 45 23.67 1.12 -12.02
N ARG A 46 23.01 1.04 -13.18
CA ARG A 46 21.56 0.82 -13.25
C ARG A 46 21.16 -0.52 -12.68
N ALA A 47 21.94 -1.58 -12.93
CA ALA A 47 21.71 -2.91 -12.35
C ALA A 47 21.77 -2.86 -10.82
N LYS A 48 22.78 -2.20 -10.23
CA LYS A 48 22.87 -2.02 -8.76
C LYS A 48 21.68 -1.26 -8.18
N LEU A 49 21.21 -0.22 -8.87
CA LEU A 49 20.00 0.53 -8.44
C LEU A 49 18.73 -0.32 -8.57
N LEU A 50 18.65 -1.19 -9.58
CA LEU A 50 17.54 -2.12 -9.74
C LEU A 50 17.49 -3.13 -8.59
N ASP A 51 18.64 -3.70 -8.22
CA ASP A 51 18.74 -4.61 -7.07
C ASP A 51 18.31 -3.91 -5.78
N ALA A 52 18.78 -2.67 -5.55
CA ALA A 52 18.36 -1.88 -4.38
C ALA A 52 16.86 -1.57 -4.37
N ARG A 53 16.25 -1.26 -5.54
CA ARG A 53 14.80 -1.07 -5.68
C ARG A 53 14.03 -2.34 -5.30
N ILE A 54 14.50 -3.50 -5.76
CA ILE A 54 13.91 -4.80 -5.44
C ILE A 54 13.99 -5.06 -3.92
N GLU A 55 15.13 -4.78 -3.29
CA GLU A 55 15.28 -4.97 -1.84
C GLU A 55 14.32 -4.10 -1.04
N VAL A 56 14.20 -2.80 -1.34
CA VAL A 56 13.26 -1.90 -0.65
C VAL A 56 11.82 -2.38 -0.82
N THR A 57 11.45 -2.74 -2.05
CA THR A 57 10.12 -3.24 -2.38
C THR A 57 9.81 -4.51 -1.57
N LYS A 58 10.77 -5.44 -1.50
CA LYS A 58 10.64 -6.67 -0.71
C LYS A 58 10.41 -6.37 0.78
N LYS A 59 11.23 -5.49 1.38
CA LYS A 59 11.09 -5.11 2.80
C LYS A 59 9.70 -4.53 3.10
N TYR A 60 9.23 -3.63 2.24
CA TYR A 60 7.89 -3.06 2.38
C TYR A 60 6.77 -4.11 2.30
N HIS A 61 6.86 -5.04 1.35
CA HIS A 61 5.87 -6.12 1.20
C HIS A 61 5.92 -7.17 2.31
N LEU A 62 7.06 -7.29 2.99
CA LEU A 62 7.26 -8.09 4.21
C LEU A 62 6.82 -7.37 5.50
N ALA A 63 6.20 -6.18 5.39
CA ALA A 63 5.79 -5.37 6.53
C ALA A 63 6.93 -4.96 7.47
N GLU A 64 8.16 -4.89 6.95
CA GLU A 64 9.27 -4.34 7.70
C GLU A 64 9.06 -2.84 7.94
N LYS A 65 9.39 -2.42 9.16
CA LYS A 65 9.36 -1.01 9.55
C LYS A 65 10.50 -0.26 8.86
N ILE A 66 10.14 0.73 8.06
CA ILE A 66 11.10 1.66 7.47
C ILE A 66 11.45 2.69 8.54
N LEU A 67 12.74 2.91 8.80
CA LEU A 67 13.15 3.92 9.76
C LEU A 67 12.95 5.33 9.18
N PRO A 68 12.61 6.35 9.99
CA PRO A 68 12.41 7.71 9.50
C PRO A 68 13.57 8.26 8.66
N ALA A 69 14.82 7.89 8.99
CA ALA A 69 16.00 8.30 8.24
C ALA A 69 16.06 7.70 6.80
N ASN A 70 15.39 6.57 6.58
CA ASN A 70 15.33 5.86 5.30
C ASN A 70 13.98 6.02 4.59
N ALA A 71 13.04 6.77 5.19
CA ALA A 71 11.74 7.00 4.58
C ALA A 71 11.85 7.97 3.40
N PRO A 72 11.06 7.75 2.33
CA PRO A 72 11.00 8.67 1.22
C PRO A 72 10.36 9.99 1.64
N THR A 73 10.79 11.08 1.01
CA THR A 73 10.28 12.44 1.28
C THR A 73 9.69 13.11 0.03
N ILE A 74 9.84 12.48 -1.13
CA ILE A 74 9.39 13.00 -2.43
C ILE A 74 8.71 11.87 -3.21
N LEU A 75 7.49 12.14 -3.67
CA LEU A 75 6.77 11.38 -4.68
C LEU A 75 7.10 11.98 -6.06
N TYR A 76 7.62 11.16 -6.97
CA TYR A 76 8.04 11.60 -8.29
C TYR A 76 7.04 11.20 -9.37
N ALA A 77 6.71 12.16 -10.25
CA ALA A 77 5.97 11.94 -11.49
C ALA A 77 6.75 12.41 -12.72
N HIS A 78 6.21 12.11 -13.91
CA HIS A 78 6.75 12.52 -15.21
C HIS A 78 5.65 13.17 -16.05
N GLY A 79 5.75 14.47 -16.32
CA GLY A 79 4.86 15.18 -17.24
C GLY A 79 3.42 15.33 -16.72
N PHE A 80 3.25 15.69 -15.45
CA PHE A 80 1.98 15.67 -14.72
C PHE A 80 1.35 17.06 -14.58
N SER A 81 0.02 17.12 -14.66
CA SER A 81 -0.71 18.39 -14.56
C SER A 81 -0.78 18.91 -13.12
N LYS A 82 -0.57 20.23 -12.94
CA LYS A 82 -0.73 20.90 -11.63
C LYS A 82 -2.16 20.89 -11.08
N THR A 83 -3.15 20.72 -11.94
CA THR A 83 -4.57 20.70 -11.56
C THR A 83 -5.11 19.28 -11.32
N VAL A 84 -4.23 18.28 -11.30
CA VAL A 84 -4.62 16.89 -11.12
C VAL A 84 -5.26 16.69 -9.74
N LYS A 85 -6.31 15.86 -9.71
CA LYS A 85 -6.89 15.36 -8.47
C LYS A 85 -6.59 13.87 -8.39
N LEU A 86 -5.79 13.49 -7.39
CA LEU A 86 -5.51 12.10 -7.10
C LEU A 86 -6.58 11.53 -6.16
N PRO A 87 -6.88 10.22 -6.25
CA PRO A 87 -7.74 9.56 -5.28
C PRO A 87 -7.13 9.65 -3.88
N SER A 88 -7.96 9.52 -2.85
CA SER A 88 -7.54 9.66 -1.46
C SER A 88 -6.56 8.58 -1.00
N PHE A 89 -6.58 7.43 -1.70
CA PHE A 89 -5.77 6.22 -1.54
C PHE A 89 -5.35 5.74 -2.93
N PHE A 90 -4.06 5.45 -3.14
CA PHE A 90 -3.56 4.83 -4.37
C PHE A 90 -2.23 4.10 -4.13
N ARG A 91 -1.75 3.36 -5.13
CA ARG A 91 -0.46 2.68 -5.11
C ARG A 91 0.48 3.13 -6.23
N THR A 92 1.79 3.04 -5.98
CA THR A 92 2.83 3.14 -7.02
C THR A 92 2.98 1.83 -7.80
N GLN A 93 3.91 1.81 -8.76
CA GLN A 93 4.24 0.62 -9.53
C GLN A 93 4.73 -0.54 -8.67
N GLU A 94 5.48 -0.23 -7.62
CA GLU A 94 6.03 -1.17 -6.65
C GLU A 94 5.00 -1.61 -5.60
N GLY A 95 3.79 -1.05 -5.62
CA GLY A 95 2.75 -1.33 -4.62
C GLY A 95 2.89 -0.53 -3.33
N PHE A 96 3.71 0.53 -3.31
CA PHE A 96 3.76 1.46 -2.18
C PHE A 96 2.44 2.23 -2.07
N ILE A 97 1.85 2.26 -0.88
CA ILE A 97 0.59 2.93 -0.64
C ILE A 97 0.85 4.40 -0.37
N ILE A 98 0.13 5.26 -1.10
CA ILE A 98 0.17 6.71 -0.95
C ILE A 98 -1.23 7.21 -0.61
N LEU A 99 -1.29 8.12 0.35
CA LEU A 99 -2.52 8.75 0.80
C LEU A 99 -2.45 10.26 0.58
N THR A 100 -3.61 10.85 0.31
CA THR A 100 -3.78 12.30 0.45
C THR A 100 -3.70 12.71 1.93
N GLU A 101 -3.35 13.97 2.20
CA GLU A 101 -3.33 14.50 3.56
C GLU A 101 -4.66 14.31 4.32
N GLN A 102 -5.79 14.56 3.65
CA GLN A 102 -7.11 14.39 4.26
C GLN A 102 -7.32 12.95 4.75
N CYS A 103 -6.96 11.96 3.92
CA CYS A 103 -7.06 10.55 4.28
C CYS A 103 -6.10 10.17 5.41
N ALA A 104 -4.83 10.57 5.31
CA ALA A 104 -3.85 10.35 6.36
C ALA A 104 -4.30 10.93 7.71
N ASN A 105 -4.95 12.11 7.72
CA ASN A 105 -5.47 12.73 8.93
C ASN A 105 -6.68 12.02 9.54
N VAL A 106 -7.44 11.26 8.75
CA VAL A 106 -8.43 10.32 9.31
C VAL A 106 -7.70 9.17 9.98
N LEU A 107 -6.79 8.50 9.27
CA LEU A 107 -6.06 7.32 9.77
C LEU A 107 -5.28 7.60 11.06
N LYS A 108 -4.65 8.77 11.20
CA LYS A 108 -3.91 9.18 12.42
C LYS A 108 -4.75 9.21 13.70
N LYS A 109 -6.08 9.18 13.60
CA LYS A 109 -7.00 9.16 14.76
C LYS A 109 -7.27 7.74 15.27
N PHE A 110 -6.82 6.72 14.56
CA PHE A 110 -7.08 5.31 14.83
C PHE A 110 -5.84 4.57 15.31
N ARG A 111 -6.03 3.34 15.80
CA ARG A 111 -4.96 2.49 16.34
C ARG A 111 -4.24 1.81 15.17
N LEU A 112 -3.15 2.40 14.71
CA LEU A 112 -2.34 1.88 13.60
C LEU A 112 -1.16 1.01 14.05
N GLY A 113 -1.04 0.74 15.35
CA GLY A 113 0.10 0.02 15.93
C GLY A 113 1.42 0.73 15.65
N GLU A 114 2.38 0.00 15.09
CA GLU A 114 3.69 0.50 14.68
C GLU A 114 3.72 1.05 13.23
N SER A 115 2.59 1.02 12.52
CA SER A 115 2.50 1.51 11.15
C SER A 115 2.68 3.03 11.11
N VAL A 116 3.39 3.52 10.09
CA VAL A 116 3.82 4.93 10.03
C VAL A 116 3.41 5.60 8.73
N LEU A 117 3.02 6.87 8.83
CA LEU A 117 2.70 7.76 7.73
C LEU A 117 3.82 8.80 7.57
N TYR A 118 4.58 8.71 6.49
CA TYR A 118 5.69 9.63 6.18
C TYR A 118 5.24 10.70 5.20
N PRO A 119 5.43 11.99 5.50
CA PRO A 119 5.03 13.08 4.62
C PRO A 119 5.88 13.10 3.34
N LEU A 120 5.24 13.39 2.22
CA LEU A 120 5.83 13.50 0.90
C LEU A 120 5.45 14.83 0.26
N SER A 121 6.43 15.46 -0.40
CA SER A 121 6.17 16.48 -1.42
C SER A 121 5.94 15.80 -2.79
N PHE A 122 5.17 16.43 -3.67
CA PHE A 122 4.88 15.88 -5.00
C PHE A 122 5.62 16.64 -6.09
N PHE A 123 6.54 15.98 -6.77
CA PHE A 123 7.50 16.60 -7.68
C PHE A 123 7.47 15.98 -9.08
N ASP A 124 7.49 16.83 -10.11
CA ASP A 124 7.61 16.42 -11.49
C ASP A 124 9.07 16.47 -11.96
N ILE A 125 9.63 15.32 -12.31
CA ILE A 125 11.04 15.24 -12.75
C ILE A 125 11.24 15.89 -14.13
N GLN A 126 10.26 15.81 -15.02
CA GLN A 126 10.37 16.34 -16.37
C GLN A 126 10.38 17.87 -16.36
N PHE A 127 9.53 18.50 -15.55
CA PHE A 127 9.46 19.96 -15.44
C PHE A 127 10.36 20.53 -14.33
N ASN A 128 10.93 19.66 -13.48
CA ASN A 128 11.78 20.02 -12.36
C ASN A 128 11.12 21.02 -11.40
N GLU A 129 9.85 20.76 -11.05
CA GLU A 129 9.05 21.60 -10.15
C GLU A 129 8.06 20.77 -9.33
N LEU A 130 7.53 21.36 -8.26
CA LEU A 130 6.42 20.76 -7.52
C LEU A 130 5.17 20.73 -8.41
N VAL A 131 4.48 19.58 -8.39
CA VAL A 131 3.19 19.42 -9.08
C VAL A 131 2.15 20.31 -8.41
N ASN A 132 2.07 20.27 -7.09
CA ASN A 132 1.21 21.13 -6.27
C ASN A 132 1.79 21.33 -4.86
N ASP A 133 1.11 22.12 -4.04
CA ASP A 133 1.47 22.42 -2.65
C ASP A 133 0.89 21.42 -1.63
N GLN A 134 0.26 20.34 -2.10
CA GLN A 134 -0.37 19.35 -1.23
C GLN A 134 0.67 18.41 -0.64
N THR A 135 0.50 18.08 0.64
CA THR A 135 1.26 17.00 1.28
C THR A 135 0.58 15.66 0.99
N TYR A 136 1.36 14.69 0.56
CA TYR A 136 0.95 13.29 0.47
C TYR A 136 1.62 12.49 1.57
N TYR A 137 1.20 11.25 1.77
CA TYR A 137 1.79 10.38 2.78
C TYR A 137 2.13 9.02 2.18
N PHE A 138 3.38 8.61 2.32
CA PHE A 138 3.76 7.21 2.15
C PHE A 138 3.31 6.44 3.39
N PHE A 139 2.52 5.39 3.20
CA PHE A 139 1.99 4.58 4.30
C PHE A 139 2.74 3.25 4.40
N ASN A 140 3.57 3.11 5.44
CA ASN A 140 4.24 1.86 5.77
C ASN A 140 3.41 1.08 6.80
N ILE A 141 2.54 0.19 6.31
CA ILE A 141 1.77 -0.72 7.16
C ILE A 141 2.70 -1.82 7.67
N THR A 142 2.97 -1.86 8.97
CA THR A 142 3.84 -2.87 9.60
C THR A 142 3.06 -3.97 10.29
N GLU A 143 1.76 -3.77 10.47
CA GLU A 143 0.91 -4.67 11.23
C GLU A 143 0.49 -5.89 10.41
N LEU A 144 0.83 -7.06 10.93
CA LEU A 144 0.36 -8.36 10.44
C LEU A 144 -0.56 -9.00 11.49
N ARG A 145 -1.72 -9.50 11.06
CA ARG A 145 -2.59 -10.37 11.87
C ARG A 145 -3.11 -11.49 10.99
N SER A 146 -3.13 -12.72 11.52
CA SER A 146 -3.58 -13.92 10.78
C SER A 146 -5.00 -14.29 11.20
N PHE A 147 -5.96 -13.60 10.59
CA PHE A 147 -7.39 -13.84 10.77
C PHE A 147 -8.05 -14.41 9.52
N PHE A 148 -7.39 -14.38 8.38
CA PHE A 148 -7.89 -14.94 7.14
C PHE A 148 -8.24 -16.41 7.30
N TYR A 149 -9.39 -16.79 6.75
CA TYR A 149 -9.93 -18.13 6.86
C TYR A 149 -10.26 -18.70 5.46
N PRO A 150 -9.22 -19.09 4.70
CA PRO A 150 -9.34 -19.37 3.27
C PRO A 150 -10.36 -20.46 2.95
N GLU A 151 -10.44 -21.52 3.75
CA GLU A 151 -11.36 -22.64 3.53
C GLU A 151 -12.85 -22.28 3.63
N TYR A 152 -13.18 -21.13 4.22
CA TYR A 152 -14.55 -20.64 4.36
C TYR A 152 -14.86 -19.45 3.45
N SER A 153 -13.89 -19.00 2.65
CA SER A 153 -14.11 -17.93 1.66
C SER A 153 -15.02 -18.44 0.54
N THR A 154 -15.91 -17.60 0.04
CA THR A 154 -16.94 -18.03 -0.93
C THR A 154 -16.43 -18.02 -2.37
N GLN A 155 -15.33 -17.33 -2.63
CA GLN A 155 -14.70 -17.24 -3.94
C GLN A 155 -13.52 -18.19 -4.06
N ASP A 156 -13.22 -18.60 -5.29
CA ASP A 156 -12.05 -19.43 -5.57
C ASP A 156 -10.76 -18.62 -5.39
N LEU A 157 -9.94 -19.07 -4.45
CA LEU A 157 -8.66 -18.45 -4.14
C LEU A 157 -7.54 -19.12 -4.92
N THR A 158 -6.74 -18.32 -5.61
CA THR A 158 -5.52 -18.81 -6.25
C THR A 158 -4.48 -19.09 -5.17
N LYS A 159 -3.99 -20.34 -5.12
CA LYS A 159 -2.90 -20.75 -4.21
C LYS A 159 -1.56 -20.61 -4.91
N TYR A 160 -0.69 -19.78 -4.38
CA TYR A 160 0.68 -19.66 -4.87
C TYR A 160 1.57 -20.79 -4.35
N ARG A 161 2.51 -21.27 -5.18
CA ARG A 161 3.48 -22.28 -4.73
C ARG A 161 4.49 -21.72 -3.73
N ASN A 162 4.78 -20.43 -3.83
CA ASN A 162 5.74 -19.75 -2.98
C ASN A 162 4.99 -18.93 -1.94
N ALA A 163 5.46 -19.03 -0.69
CA ALA A 163 4.97 -18.21 0.40
C ALA A 163 5.74 -16.89 0.48
N ARG A 164 5.05 -15.82 0.88
CA ARG A 164 5.70 -14.53 1.22
C ARG A 164 6.40 -14.61 2.57
N TYR A 165 5.76 -15.26 3.54
CA TYR A 165 6.25 -15.47 4.90
C TYR A 165 6.52 -16.95 5.14
N LYS A 166 7.56 -17.26 5.93
CA LYS A 166 7.88 -18.64 6.28
C LYS A 166 6.69 -19.28 7.01
N ASP A 167 6.38 -20.52 6.67
CA ASP A 167 5.32 -21.34 7.29
C ASP A 167 3.87 -20.91 6.96
N TYR A 168 3.67 -19.96 6.05
CA TYR A 168 2.36 -19.54 5.57
C TYR A 168 2.06 -20.03 4.14
N GLN A 169 0.79 -20.23 3.81
CA GLN A 169 0.35 -20.42 2.42
C GLN A 169 -0.11 -19.08 1.87
N LEU A 170 0.42 -18.66 0.72
CA LEU A 170 -0.04 -17.43 0.08
C LEU A 170 -1.23 -17.72 -0.85
N PHE A 171 -2.29 -16.95 -0.66
CA PHE A 171 -3.51 -16.95 -1.44
C PHE A 171 -3.70 -15.59 -2.11
N GLU A 172 -4.38 -15.57 -3.24
CA GLU A 172 -4.86 -14.35 -3.87
C GLU A 172 -6.30 -14.55 -4.30
N LEU A 173 -7.11 -13.54 -4.02
CA LEU A 173 -8.40 -13.33 -4.68
C LEU A 173 -8.18 -12.39 -5.85
N TYR A 174 -8.59 -12.79 -7.05
CA TYR A 174 -8.53 -11.91 -8.21
C TYR A 174 -9.37 -10.65 -7.93
N HIS A 175 -8.84 -9.47 -8.24
CA HIS A 175 -9.43 -8.20 -7.79
C HIS A 175 -10.89 -8.02 -8.24
N ALA A 176 -11.27 -8.56 -9.41
CA ALA A 176 -12.66 -8.49 -9.91
C ALA A 176 -13.64 -9.37 -9.11
N ASP A 177 -13.16 -10.34 -8.34
CA ASP A 177 -13.97 -11.25 -7.53
C ASP A 177 -14.18 -10.73 -6.09
N TYR A 178 -13.59 -9.58 -5.74
CA TYR A 178 -13.89 -8.92 -4.47
C TYR A 178 -15.36 -8.47 -4.44
N ALA A 179 -16.06 -8.95 -3.43
CA ALA A 179 -17.45 -8.63 -3.14
C ALA A 179 -17.68 -8.76 -1.63
N ASP A 180 -18.80 -8.21 -1.14
CA ASP A 180 -19.21 -8.43 0.25
C ASP A 180 -19.28 -9.94 0.54
N ARG A 181 -18.65 -10.33 1.64
CA ARG A 181 -18.55 -11.69 2.18
C ARG A 181 -17.76 -12.66 1.31
N ALA A 182 -17.03 -12.19 0.30
CA ALA A 182 -16.14 -13.02 -0.53
C ALA A 182 -14.99 -13.63 0.28
N ILE A 183 -14.41 -12.83 1.18
CA ILE A 183 -13.30 -13.19 2.05
C ILE A 183 -13.83 -13.52 3.45
N ALA A 184 -13.57 -14.74 3.90
CA ALA A 184 -13.87 -15.16 5.26
C ALA A 184 -12.70 -14.89 6.19
N ILE A 185 -13.03 -14.46 7.41
CA ILE A 185 -12.06 -14.27 8.49
C ILE A 185 -12.63 -14.81 9.81
N LYS A 186 -11.75 -15.09 10.76
CA LYS A 186 -12.09 -15.53 12.11
C LYS A 186 -12.83 -14.43 12.88
N LYS A 187 -13.88 -14.77 13.63
CA LYS A 187 -14.67 -13.81 14.45
C LYS A 187 -13.84 -12.98 15.41
N GLU A 188 -12.73 -13.51 15.92
CA GLU A 188 -11.82 -12.81 16.83
C GLU A 188 -11.24 -11.53 16.23
N ALA A 189 -11.27 -11.37 14.89
CA ALA A 189 -10.83 -10.15 14.22
C ALA A 189 -11.61 -8.89 14.66
N VAL A 190 -12.85 -9.03 15.16
CA VAL A 190 -13.64 -7.88 15.65
C VAL A 190 -13.05 -7.27 16.93
N GLU A 191 -12.32 -8.05 17.71
CA GLU A 191 -11.66 -7.63 18.95
C GLU A 191 -10.19 -7.26 18.71
N CYS A 192 -9.80 -6.99 17.46
CA CYS A 192 -8.43 -6.65 17.13
C CYS A 192 -7.97 -5.38 17.87
N ASP A 193 -6.72 -5.43 18.33
CA ASP A 193 -6.04 -4.36 19.07
C ASP A 193 -5.75 -3.12 18.20
N ILE A 194 -5.78 -3.31 16.88
CA ILE A 194 -5.51 -2.31 15.85
C ILE A 194 -6.67 -2.21 14.87
N ASP A 195 -6.76 -1.07 14.21
CA ASP A 195 -7.85 -0.74 13.29
C ASP A 195 -7.51 -0.99 11.82
N LEU A 196 -6.24 -1.30 11.49
CA LEU A 196 -5.80 -1.58 10.12
C LEU A 196 -4.59 -2.52 10.12
N TRP A 197 -4.65 -3.60 9.34
CA TRP A 197 -3.57 -4.59 9.22
C TRP A 197 -3.55 -5.27 7.85
N ARG A 198 -2.50 -6.06 7.60
CA ARG A 198 -2.43 -7.01 6.48
C ARG A 198 -2.46 -8.45 7.01
N ASP A 199 -3.00 -9.36 6.22
CA ASP A 199 -2.90 -10.79 6.54
C ASP A 199 -1.71 -11.41 5.79
N PRO A 200 -0.83 -12.18 6.47
CA PRO A 200 0.33 -12.80 5.81
C PRO A 200 -0.05 -13.84 4.74
N GLU A 201 -1.27 -14.37 4.77
CA GLU A 201 -1.75 -15.42 3.85
C GLU A 201 -2.53 -14.86 2.67
N LEU A 202 -3.06 -13.63 2.72
CA LEU A 202 -3.84 -13.04 1.63
C LEU A 202 -3.07 -11.91 0.94
N ASP A 203 -2.67 -12.15 -0.31
CA ASP A 203 -1.82 -11.24 -1.07
C ASP A 203 -2.47 -9.87 -1.28
N ASN A 204 -1.69 -8.82 -1.09
CA ASN A 204 -2.07 -7.42 -1.36
C ASN A 204 -3.31 -6.91 -0.59
N SER A 205 -3.78 -7.68 0.39
CA SER A 205 -4.96 -7.35 1.18
C SER A 205 -4.66 -6.36 2.30
N ILE A 206 -5.66 -5.55 2.61
CA ILE A 206 -5.70 -4.67 3.77
C ILE A 206 -7.05 -4.91 4.46
N PHE A 207 -7.01 -5.14 5.76
CA PHE A 207 -8.19 -5.28 6.60
C PHE A 207 -8.31 -4.08 7.52
N MET A 208 -9.53 -3.70 7.88
CA MET A 208 -9.79 -2.61 8.81
C MET A 208 -11.04 -2.78 9.65
N SER A 209 -11.06 -2.11 10.81
CA SER A 209 -12.21 -2.07 11.71
C SER A 209 -13.39 -1.30 11.11
N ASP A 210 -14.59 -1.60 11.60
CA ASP A 210 -15.82 -0.91 11.19
C ASP A 210 -15.81 0.58 11.56
N GLU A 211 -15.22 0.94 12.70
CA GLU A 211 -15.06 2.32 13.14
C GLU A 211 -14.17 3.13 12.19
N LEU A 212 -13.07 2.56 11.70
CA LEU A 212 -12.22 3.23 10.70
C LEU A 212 -12.97 3.39 9.37
N LYS A 213 -13.69 2.36 8.93
CA LYS A 213 -14.52 2.44 7.71
C LYS A 213 -15.55 3.57 7.81
N LYS A 214 -16.27 3.67 8.93
CA LYS A 214 -17.25 4.75 9.16
C LYS A 214 -16.62 6.12 9.09
N ALA A 215 -15.44 6.32 9.69
CA ALA A 215 -14.77 7.61 9.62
C ALA A 215 -14.31 7.96 8.20
N LEU A 216 -13.95 6.96 7.38
CA LEU A 216 -13.68 7.18 5.96
C LEU A 216 -14.95 7.55 5.18
N ASP A 217 -16.10 6.94 5.47
CA ASP A 217 -17.38 7.33 4.86
C ASP A 217 -17.80 8.76 5.24
N GLU A 218 -17.73 9.09 6.54
CA GLU A 218 -18.07 10.41 7.06
C GLU A 218 -17.20 11.50 6.42
N ALA A 219 -15.94 11.18 6.12
CA ALA A 219 -15.02 12.05 5.40
C ALA A 219 -15.18 12.02 3.87
N GLN A 220 -16.07 11.17 3.33
CA GLN A 220 -16.28 10.93 1.90
C GLN A 220 -15.01 10.44 1.17
N LEU A 221 -14.27 9.55 1.81
CA LEU A 221 -12.98 9.03 1.32
C LEU A 221 -13.00 7.54 0.99
N SER A 222 -14.03 6.80 1.40
CA SER A 222 -14.10 5.34 1.29
C SER A 222 -14.23 4.82 -0.15
N ASP A 223 -14.73 5.63 -1.09
CA ASP A 223 -14.84 5.26 -2.50
C ASP A 223 -13.50 4.82 -3.10
N ALA A 224 -12.41 5.53 -2.77
CA ALA A 224 -11.08 5.18 -3.27
C ALA A 224 -10.53 3.88 -2.65
N TRP A 225 -11.06 3.46 -1.51
CA TRP A 225 -10.61 2.24 -0.86
C TRP A 225 -11.31 1.00 -1.39
N GLN A 226 -12.48 1.12 -2.04
CA GLN A 226 -13.26 -0.02 -2.53
C GLN A 226 -13.38 -1.13 -1.48
N LEU A 227 -14.06 -0.81 -0.37
CA LEU A 227 -14.14 -1.68 0.80
C LEU A 227 -15.27 -2.69 0.68
N PHE A 228 -14.98 -3.93 1.07
CA PHE A 228 -15.92 -5.05 1.06
C PHE A 228 -16.04 -5.65 2.46
N LEU A 229 -17.26 -5.99 2.87
CA LEU A 229 -17.53 -6.59 4.16
C LEU A 229 -16.95 -8.01 4.21
N CYS A 230 -16.21 -8.38 5.26
CA CYS A 230 -15.75 -9.76 5.44
C CYS A 230 -16.87 -10.68 5.97
N ASP A 231 -16.74 -11.98 5.70
CA ASP A 231 -17.59 -13.02 6.29
C ASP A 231 -16.96 -13.55 7.60
N LEU A 232 -17.59 -13.25 8.73
CA LEU A 232 -17.08 -13.66 10.05
C LEU A 232 -17.49 -15.09 10.39
N LYS A 233 -16.50 -15.96 10.63
CA LYS A 233 -16.69 -17.38 10.96
C LYS A 233 -16.36 -17.70 12.41
#